data_AF-A0A9P6KGW0-F1
#
_entry.id   AF-A0A9P6KGW0-F1
#
_cell.length_a   1.000
_cell.length_b   1.000
_cell.length_c   1.000
_cell.angle_alpha   90.00
_cell.angle_beta   90.00
_cell.angle_gamma   90.00
#
_symmetry.space_group_name_H-M   'P 1'
#
loop_
_entity.id
_entity.type
_entity.pdbx_description
1 polymer ?
#
loop_
_entity_poly.entity_id
_entity_poly.type
_entity_poly.pdbx_seq_one_letter_code
_entity_poly.pdbx_strand_id
1 'polypeptide(L)'
;MSSPSAAQKLLGLIRIIVPKVPLIVSTTLVHYALGPPKKSWPYKLSITIALLRSFLAQINHVPIKDSQAMSRRVTDEDAPVNAGAVSFMSSVPGQYRDKAAAHLHMLFERQGIDDTKLGWDWRNDPRLTSEPLEGEWTWVRGVDEKELSKKKTVLYLHGGGYFLASIRTHRWATWGMANLADAKALVGYFAAIDYRLAPDSPFPAALQDALAAYLYLLHPPAESGQAAVDPKNLVIMGDSAGGGLTFATMLAIRDAGLPIPAGVIGWSPWLDLLHSMPSVLTNAPSDYLPAEGFTQGGQGSLTKVAKLAASMKPGENVLHHPDLPEIQHYATNAVLGCPYVSPVVVNSLEGTCSMLVIAGDGELLRDEAIVFAIRGAAAKKKEGDHTEVQLLVYDDMPHVFPMFDFLVSARHALQESADFIRRVTPSQESKASPMTRATSERFLRVSTEGETRPLEKEAVQGWQERLGKLGGGPQVLAQLK
;
A
#
# COMPACT_ATOMS: atom_id res chain seq x y z
N MET A 1 20.14 19.69 -19.72
CA MET A 1 21.22 19.63 -18.71
C MET A 1 22.07 18.41 -19.02
N SER A 2 23.40 18.48 -18.89
CA SER A 2 24.30 17.36 -19.21
C SER A 2 24.27 16.30 -18.11
N SER A 3 24.11 15.03 -18.47
CA SER A 3 24.16 13.89 -17.54
C SER A 3 25.48 13.89 -16.74
N PRO A 4 25.46 13.59 -15.42
CA PRO A 4 26.65 13.61 -14.59
C PRO A 4 27.71 12.62 -15.07
N SER A 5 28.99 13.00 -14.98
CA SER A 5 30.11 12.18 -15.40
C SER A 5 30.24 10.91 -14.53
N ALA A 6 30.88 9.86 -15.06
CA ALA A 6 31.10 8.61 -14.32
C ALA A 6 31.83 8.85 -12.98
N ALA A 7 32.76 9.81 -12.93
CA ALA A 7 33.46 10.22 -11.72
C ALA A 7 32.52 10.89 -10.70
N GLN A 8 31.58 11.72 -11.15
CA GLN A 8 30.57 12.34 -10.27
C GLN A 8 29.61 11.30 -9.70
N LYS A 9 29.18 10.32 -10.51
CA LYS A 9 28.36 9.18 -10.04
C LYS A 9 29.11 8.34 -9.00
N LEU A 10 30.39 8.05 -9.23
CA LEU A 10 31.24 7.30 -8.29
C LEU A 10 31.46 8.06 -6.97
N LEU A 11 31.75 9.36 -7.02
CA LEU A 11 31.88 10.22 -5.85
C LEU A 11 30.57 10.30 -5.05
N GLY A 12 29.43 10.39 -5.74
CA GLY A 12 28.11 10.32 -5.13
C GLY A 12 27.90 8.99 -4.39
N LEU A 13 28.22 7.88 -5.03
CA LEU A 13 28.11 6.54 -4.45
C LEU A 13 29.01 6.37 -3.22
N ILE A 14 30.26 6.85 -3.28
CA ILE A 14 31.20 6.84 -2.14
C ILE A 14 30.65 7.63 -0.96
N ARG A 15 30.10 8.82 -1.20
CA ARG A 15 29.48 9.65 -0.14
C ARG A 15 28.29 8.97 0.55
N ILE A 16 27.54 8.13 -0.17
CA ILE A 16 26.41 7.37 0.37
C ILE A 16 26.89 6.13 1.13
N ILE A 17 27.86 5.39 0.59
CA ILE A 17 28.28 4.09 1.12
C ILE A 17 29.22 4.23 2.32
N VAL A 18 30.21 5.14 2.27
CA VAL A 18 31.25 5.26 3.31
C VAL A 18 30.66 5.42 4.72
N PRO A 19 29.67 6.29 4.96
CA PRO A 19 29.05 6.41 6.28
C PRO A 19 28.33 5.13 6.76
N LYS A 20 27.97 4.23 5.84
CA LYS A 20 27.26 2.97 6.14
C LYS A 20 28.20 1.77 6.29
N VAL A 21 29.50 1.91 6.03
CA VAL A 21 30.49 0.81 6.16
C VAL A 21 30.49 0.15 7.54
N PRO A 22 30.47 0.88 8.68
CA PRO A 22 30.42 0.23 9.99
C PRO A 22 29.18 -0.65 10.18
N LEU A 23 28.02 -0.20 9.68
CA LEU A 23 26.78 -0.96 9.72
C LEU A 23 26.85 -2.21 8.85
N ILE A 24 27.40 -2.10 7.64
CA ILE A 24 27.61 -3.24 6.74
C ILE A 24 28.50 -4.28 7.44
N VAL A 25 29.68 -3.87 7.95
CA VAL A 25 30.63 -4.76 8.63
C VAL A 25 29.98 -5.44 9.84
N SER A 26 29.31 -4.68 10.70
CA SER A 26 28.61 -5.23 11.87
C SER A 26 27.54 -6.26 11.47
N THR A 27 26.73 -5.93 10.45
CA THR A 27 25.69 -6.83 9.94
C THR A 27 26.30 -8.09 9.32
N THR A 28 27.42 -7.98 8.61
CA THR A 28 28.17 -9.13 8.09
C THR A 28 28.64 -10.06 9.21
N LEU A 29 29.27 -9.49 10.25
CA LEU A 29 29.75 -10.28 11.39
C LEU A 29 28.59 -10.98 12.10
N VAL A 30 27.50 -10.27 12.39
CA VAL A 30 26.30 -10.86 13.01
C VAL A 30 25.71 -11.98 12.14
N HIS A 31 25.56 -11.75 10.84
CA HIS A 31 24.97 -12.73 9.93
C HIS A 31 25.75 -14.05 9.91
N TYR A 32 27.08 -14.00 9.85
CA TYR A 32 27.90 -15.22 9.78
C TYR A 32 28.24 -15.82 11.15
N ALA A 33 28.29 -15.02 12.22
CA ALA A 33 28.62 -15.50 13.56
C ALA A 33 27.39 -15.98 14.35
N LEU A 34 26.25 -15.28 14.22
CA LEU A 34 25.02 -15.55 14.99
C LEU A 34 23.87 -16.07 14.11
N GLY A 35 24.02 -16.00 12.78
CA GLY A 35 22.97 -16.32 11.83
C GLY A 35 22.10 -15.11 11.45
N PRO A 36 21.30 -15.22 10.37
CA PRO A 36 20.36 -14.18 9.99
C PRO A 36 19.18 -14.04 10.96
N PRO A 37 18.46 -12.89 10.95
CA PRO A 37 17.24 -12.69 11.74
C PRO A 37 16.15 -13.74 11.50
N LYS A 38 16.07 -14.25 10.26
CA LYS A 38 15.21 -15.35 9.84
C LYS A 38 16.03 -16.36 9.05
N LYS A 39 15.79 -17.65 9.24
CA LYS A 39 16.66 -18.72 8.70
C LYS A 39 16.81 -18.67 7.18
N SER A 40 15.74 -18.30 6.48
CA SER A 40 15.72 -18.20 5.01
C SER A 40 16.40 -16.95 4.44
N TRP A 41 16.79 -15.98 5.26
CA TRP A 41 17.31 -14.72 4.75
C TRP A 41 18.71 -14.87 4.17
N PRO A 42 18.90 -14.58 2.87
CA PRO A 42 20.24 -14.49 2.32
C PRO A 42 20.97 -13.29 2.93
N TYR A 43 22.31 -13.33 2.92
CA TYR A 43 23.16 -12.23 3.35
C TYR A 43 22.77 -10.89 2.71
N LYS A 44 22.46 -10.91 1.39
CA LYS A 44 22.00 -9.72 0.67
C LYS A 44 20.76 -9.10 1.30
N LEU A 45 19.77 -9.90 1.70
CA LEU A 45 18.57 -9.40 2.37
C LEU A 45 18.91 -8.80 3.74
N SER A 46 19.77 -9.46 4.53
CA SER A 46 20.18 -8.95 5.84
C SER A 46 20.82 -7.55 5.74
N ILE A 47 21.69 -7.33 4.75
CA ILE A 47 22.29 -6.01 4.49
C ILE A 47 21.24 -5.01 4.02
N THR A 48 20.37 -5.38 3.07
CA THR A 48 19.30 -4.50 2.58
C THR A 48 18.40 -4.02 3.72
N ILE A 49 17.97 -4.93 4.60
CA ILE A 49 17.11 -4.61 5.75
C ILE A 49 17.84 -3.72 6.76
N ALA A 50 19.11 -3.98 7.05
CA ALA A 50 19.90 -3.12 7.93
C ALA A 50 20.04 -1.69 7.38
N LEU A 51 20.30 -1.55 6.08
CA LEU A 51 20.40 -0.24 5.42
C LEU A 51 19.05 0.49 5.40
N LEU A 52 17.95 -0.20 5.11
CA LEU A 52 16.59 0.36 5.15
C LEU A 52 16.22 0.83 6.56
N ARG A 53 16.50 0.02 7.60
CA ARG A 53 16.31 0.42 9.00
C ARG A 53 17.08 1.68 9.34
N SER A 54 18.36 1.75 8.94
CA SER A 54 19.20 2.91 9.18
C SER A 54 18.68 4.16 8.46
N PHE A 55 18.17 4.01 7.25
CA PHE A 55 17.55 5.10 6.49
C PHE A 55 16.25 5.58 7.15
N LEU A 56 15.35 4.67 7.51
CA LEU A 56 14.08 5.00 8.16
C LEU A 56 14.28 5.63 9.55
N ALA A 57 15.26 5.15 10.31
CA ALA A 57 15.64 5.80 11.57
C ALA A 57 16.14 7.23 11.35
N GLN A 58 16.93 7.47 10.30
CA GLN A 58 17.45 8.81 9.99
C GLN A 58 16.33 9.80 9.60
N ILE A 59 15.39 9.39 8.76
CA ILE A 59 14.28 10.26 8.34
C ILE A 59 13.29 10.56 9.48
N ASN A 60 13.23 9.72 10.51
CA ASN A 60 12.42 9.98 11.71
C ASN A 60 13.01 11.09 12.62
N HIS A 61 14.26 11.50 12.39
CA HIS A 61 14.94 12.50 13.21
C HIS A 61 15.09 13.87 12.53
N VAL A 62 14.57 14.04 11.31
CA VAL A 62 14.63 15.30 10.57
C VAL A 62 13.21 15.81 10.27
N PRO A 63 13.02 17.12 10.01
CA PRO A 63 11.72 17.65 9.62
C PRO A 63 11.14 16.92 8.41
N ILE A 64 9.82 16.75 8.36
CA ILE A 64 9.15 15.93 7.33
C ILE A 64 9.45 16.44 5.91
N LYS A 65 9.51 17.76 5.73
CA LYS A 65 9.90 18.37 4.45
C LYS A 65 11.27 17.90 3.96
N ASP A 66 12.23 17.75 4.88
CA ASP A 66 13.56 17.26 4.56
C ASP A 66 13.54 15.75 4.29
N SER A 67 12.73 14.99 5.03
CA SER A 67 12.50 13.56 4.80
C SER A 67 11.88 13.29 3.42
N GLN A 68 10.89 14.09 3.02
CA GLN A 68 10.29 14.06 1.69
C GLN A 68 11.30 14.40 0.60
N ALA A 69 12.09 15.46 0.78
CA ALA A 69 13.15 15.83 -0.15
C ALA A 69 14.21 14.71 -0.26
N MET A 70 14.59 14.09 0.86
CA MET A 70 15.54 12.98 0.88
C MET A 70 14.96 11.76 0.16
N SER A 71 13.72 11.37 0.45
CA SER A 71 13.04 10.25 -0.21
C SER A 71 12.95 10.44 -1.71
N ARG A 72 12.65 11.65 -2.19
CA ARG A 72 12.58 11.97 -3.63
C ARG A 72 13.96 11.94 -4.29
N ARG A 73 15.02 12.36 -3.59
CA ARG A 73 16.42 12.34 -4.08
C ARG A 73 17.01 10.94 -4.21
N VAL A 74 16.50 9.93 -3.50
CA VAL A 74 16.95 8.54 -3.62
C VAL A 74 16.70 7.98 -5.03
N THR A 75 15.74 8.52 -5.76
CA THR A 75 15.50 8.22 -7.17
C THR A 75 15.88 9.37 -8.07
N ASP A 76 16.90 9.15 -8.89
CA ASP A 76 17.40 10.10 -9.89
C ASP A 76 16.32 10.41 -10.95
N GLU A 77 16.28 11.65 -11.44
CA GLU A 77 15.50 11.97 -12.65
C GLU A 77 16.00 11.19 -13.87
N ASP A 78 17.29 10.86 -13.87
CA ASP A 78 18.00 10.06 -14.87
C ASP A 78 18.07 8.56 -14.49
N ALA A 79 17.31 8.09 -13.49
CA ALA A 79 17.29 6.68 -13.12
C ALA A 79 16.94 5.85 -14.37
N PRO A 80 17.81 4.93 -14.78
CA PRO A 80 17.68 4.28 -16.09
C PRO A 80 16.34 3.57 -16.17
N VAL A 81 15.56 3.91 -17.21
CA VAL A 81 14.41 3.12 -17.62
C VAL A 81 14.91 1.69 -17.81
N ASN A 82 14.30 0.73 -17.11
CA ASN A 82 14.64 -0.69 -17.30
C ASN A 82 14.65 -0.99 -18.79
N ALA A 83 15.71 -1.64 -19.27
CA ALA A 83 15.87 -1.94 -20.69
C ALA A 83 14.61 -2.67 -21.20
N GLY A 84 13.84 -2.03 -22.09
CA GLY A 84 12.59 -2.56 -22.61
C GLY A 84 11.31 -1.94 -22.07
N ALA A 85 11.33 -1.04 -21.09
CA ALA A 85 10.14 -0.27 -20.69
C ALA A 85 9.99 1.03 -21.50
N VAL A 86 8.73 1.47 -21.69
CA VAL A 86 8.35 2.79 -22.21
C VAL A 86 7.54 3.49 -21.13
N SER A 87 7.82 4.77 -20.90
CA SER A 87 7.10 5.59 -19.93
C SER A 87 6.77 6.98 -20.49
N PHE A 88 5.59 7.52 -20.17
CA PHE A 88 5.29 8.94 -20.37
C PHE A 88 4.57 9.53 -19.15
N MET A 89 4.81 10.83 -18.93
CA MET A 89 4.12 11.61 -17.90
C MET A 89 2.76 12.08 -18.43
N SER A 90 1.76 12.05 -17.57
CA SER A 90 0.43 12.59 -17.83
C SER A 90 -0.05 13.35 -16.60
N SER A 91 -1.03 14.23 -16.80
CA SER A 91 -1.66 14.95 -15.69
C SER A 91 -3.15 14.70 -15.70
N VAL A 92 -3.72 14.41 -14.52
CA VAL A 92 -5.16 14.32 -14.32
C VAL A 92 -5.71 15.74 -14.11
N PRO A 93 -6.64 16.22 -14.97
CA PRO A 93 -7.16 17.58 -14.84
C PRO A 93 -7.83 17.84 -13.48
N GLY A 94 -7.67 19.05 -12.95
CA GLY A 94 -8.17 19.44 -11.62
C GLY A 94 -9.66 19.18 -11.39
N GLN A 95 -10.49 19.28 -12.43
CA GLN A 95 -11.94 18.99 -12.37
C GLN A 95 -12.26 17.56 -11.85
N TYR A 96 -11.36 16.60 -11.97
CA TYR A 96 -11.57 15.25 -11.44
C TYR A 96 -11.41 15.20 -9.92
N ARG A 97 -10.59 16.08 -9.34
CA ARG A 97 -10.53 16.26 -7.88
C ARG A 97 -11.82 16.87 -7.34
N ASP A 98 -12.47 17.76 -8.08
CA ASP A 98 -13.77 18.32 -7.70
C ASP A 98 -14.86 17.24 -7.73
N LYS A 99 -14.89 16.43 -8.79
CA LYS A 99 -15.81 15.27 -8.90
C LYS A 99 -15.58 14.27 -7.77
N ALA A 100 -14.32 13.93 -7.48
CA ALA A 100 -13.97 13.06 -6.37
C ALA A 100 -14.39 13.64 -5.02
N ALA A 101 -14.18 14.95 -4.81
CA ALA A 101 -14.58 15.64 -3.58
C ALA A 101 -16.10 15.57 -3.36
N ALA A 102 -16.91 15.71 -4.41
CA ALA A 102 -18.36 15.58 -4.30
C ALA A 102 -18.79 14.19 -3.79
N HIS A 103 -18.17 13.12 -4.29
CA HIS A 103 -18.43 11.77 -3.80
C HIS A 103 -17.96 11.60 -2.35
N LEU A 104 -16.75 12.03 -2.03
CA LEU A 104 -16.20 11.89 -0.68
C LEU A 104 -17.00 12.70 0.35
N HIS A 105 -17.46 13.90 0.02
CA HIS A 105 -18.29 14.71 0.89
C HIS A 105 -19.58 13.97 1.28
N MET A 106 -20.29 13.41 0.31
CA MET A 106 -21.48 12.59 0.55
C MET A 106 -21.18 11.37 1.45
N LEU A 107 -20.03 10.71 1.23
CA LEU A 107 -19.62 9.57 2.06
C LEU A 107 -19.28 9.98 3.49
N PHE A 108 -18.60 11.11 3.67
CA PHE A 108 -18.24 11.63 4.97
C PHE A 108 -19.46 12.09 5.77
N GLU A 109 -20.43 12.74 5.13
CA GLU A 109 -21.71 13.08 5.77
C GLU A 109 -22.42 11.83 6.31
N ARG A 110 -22.46 10.74 5.53
CA ARG A 110 -23.06 9.46 5.96
C ARG A 110 -22.33 8.82 7.15
N GLN A 111 -21.02 9.05 7.26
CA GLN A 111 -20.18 8.57 8.37
C GLN A 111 -20.09 9.57 9.53
N GLY A 112 -20.79 10.72 9.43
CA GLY A 112 -20.69 11.80 10.42
C GLY A 112 -19.28 12.38 10.54
N ILE A 113 -18.51 12.39 9.46
CA ILE A 113 -17.18 13.00 9.37
C ILE A 113 -17.34 14.42 8.83
N ASP A 114 -16.93 15.41 9.62
CA ASP A 114 -16.93 16.83 9.24
C ASP A 114 -15.52 17.42 9.27
N ASP A 115 -15.39 18.67 8.82
CA ASP A 115 -14.10 19.37 8.75
C ASP A 115 -13.44 19.54 10.12
N THR A 116 -14.21 19.53 11.22
CA THR A 116 -13.66 19.61 12.58
C THR A 116 -12.94 18.32 12.97
N LYS A 117 -13.49 17.17 12.59
CA LYS A 117 -12.82 15.87 12.78
C LYS A 117 -11.62 15.73 11.87
N LEU A 118 -11.70 16.22 10.63
CA LEU A 118 -10.57 16.22 9.71
C LEU A 118 -9.45 17.15 10.18
N GLY A 119 -9.78 18.26 10.84
CA GLY A 119 -8.83 19.22 11.38
C GLY A 119 -8.27 20.20 10.33
N TRP A 120 -8.83 20.22 9.12
CA TRP A 120 -8.40 21.12 8.04
C TRP A 120 -9.46 21.25 6.93
N ASP A 121 -9.40 22.34 6.16
CA ASP A 121 -10.30 22.60 5.02
C ASP A 121 -9.72 22.02 3.72
N TRP A 122 -9.95 20.72 3.53
CA TRP A 122 -9.46 19.96 2.38
C TRP A 122 -10.12 20.34 1.06
N ARG A 123 -11.33 20.92 1.10
CA ARG A 123 -12.10 21.29 -0.10
C ARG A 123 -11.60 22.59 -0.72
N ASN A 124 -11.01 23.48 0.10
CA ASN A 124 -10.39 24.71 -0.35
C ASN A 124 -8.86 24.68 -0.28
N ASP A 125 -8.26 23.49 -0.38
CA ASP A 125 -6.81 23.32 -0.45
C ASP A 125 -6.26 24.07 -1.68
N PRO A 126 -5.36 25.06 -1.52
CA PRO A 126 -4.82 25.84 -2.65
C PRO A 126 -4.12 24.96 -3.69
N ARG A 127 -3.61 23.78 -3.30
CA ARG A 127 -2.94 22.84 -4.21
C ARG A 127 -3.88 22.15 -5.18
N LEU A 128 -5.20 22.20 -4.94
CA LEU A 128 -6.18 21.72 -5.93
C LEU A 128 -6.03 22.44 -7.27
N THR A 129 -5.61 23.72 -7.23
CA THR A 129 -5.40 24.54 -8.43
C THR A 129 -3.93 24.73 -8.79
N SER A 130 -3.03 24.83 -7.78
CA SER A 130 -1.62 25.12 -8.04
C SER A 130 -0.77 23.90 -8.38
N GLU A 131 -1.21 22.69 -8.06
CA GLU A 131 -0.44 21.46 -8.26
C GLU A 131 -1.25 20.44 -9.09
N PRO A 132 -0.86 20.15 -10.34
CA PRO A 132 -1.49 19.09 -11.11
C PRO A 132 -1.34 17.72 -10.42
N LEU A 133 -2.33 16.84 -10.58
CA LEU A 133 -2.17 15.43 -10.19
C LEU A 133 -1.38 14.72 -11.28
N GLU A 134 -0.07 14.66 -11.09
CA GLU A 134 0.85 13.99 -12.01
C GLU A 134 0.70 12.48 -11.94
N GLY A 135 0.90 11.83 -13.08
CA GLY A 135 0.93 10.38 -13.19
C GLY A 135 1.88 9.90 -14.28
N GLU A 136 2.30 8.66 -14.14
CA GLU A 136 3.19 7.99 -15.07
C GLU A 136 2.53 6.76 -15.66
N TRP A 137 2.48 6.72 -16.98
CA TRP A 137 2.08 5.54 -17.73
C TRP A 137 3.30 4.72 -18.07
N THR A 138 3.29 3.41 -17.80
CA THR A 138 4.35 2.50 -18.22
C THR A 138 3.80 1.23 -18.88
N TRP A 139 4.47 0.77 -19.95
CA TRP A 139 4.29 -0.53 -20.60
C TRP A 139 5.61 -1.05 -21.21
N VAL A 140 5.56 -2.23 -21.82
CA VAL A 140 6.72 -2.89 -22.46
C VAL A 140 6.88 -2.44 -23.92
N ARG A 141 8.12 -2.14 -24.32
CA ARG A 141 8.51 -1.73 -25.68
C ARG A 141 8.19 -2.82 -26.69
N GLY A 142 7.70 -2.43 -27.86
CA GLY A 142 7.37 -3.35 -28.96
C GLY A 142 5.90 -3.76 -29.03
N VAL A 143 5.09 -3.34 -28.08
CA VAL A 143 3.62 -3.44 -28.16
C VAL A 143 3.06 -2.21 -28.87
N ASP A 144 2.24 -2.40 -29.91
CA ASP A 144 1.52 -1.31 -30.60
C ASP A 144 0.54 -0.62 -29.63
N GLU A 145 0.58 0.71 -29.59
CA GLU A 145 -0.29 1.59 -28.81
C GLU A 145 -1.78 1.39 -29.14
N LYS A 146 -2.10 1.10 -30.41
CA LYS A 146 -3.48 0.78 -30.83
C LYS A 146 -3.96 -0.54 -30.25
N GLU A 147 -3.05 -1.50 -30.12
CA GLU A 147 -3.36 -2.78 -29.48
C GLU A 147 -3.50 -2.62 -27.98
N LEU A 148 -2.73 -1.71 -27.35
CA LEU A 148 -2.77 -1.43 -25.91
C LEU A 148 -4.13 -0.86 -25.44
N SER A 149 -4.83 -0.09 -26.28
CA SER A 149 -6.16 0.46 -25.98
C SER A 149 -7.28 -0.59 -25.77
N LYS A 150 -7.05 -1.84 -26.20
CA LYS A 150 -7.95 -2.99 -25.95
C LYS A 150 -7.60 -3.77 -24.67
N LYS A 151 -6.65 -3.27 -23.87
CA LYS A 151 -5.97 -4.05 -22.84
C LYS A 151 -6.21 -3.51 -21.43
N LYS A 152 -5.61 -4.22 -20.48
CA LYS A 152 -5.86 -4.12 -19.04
C LYS A 152 -5.22 -2.85 -18.51
N THR A 153 -5.80 -2.20 -17.52
CA THR A 153 -5.18 -1.03 -16.88
C THR A 153 -5.00 -1.33 -15.40
N VAL A 154 -3.85 -0.96 -14.86
CA VAL A 154 -3.53 -1.02 -13.43
C VAL A 154 -3.31 0.41 -12.95
N LEU A 155 -4.20 0.90 -12.09
CA LEU A 155 -3.96 2.13 -11.34
C LEU A 155 -3.07 1.79 -10.14
N TYR A 156 -1.83 2.28 -10.15
CA TYR A 156 -0.85 1.99 -9.11
C TYR A 156 -0.75 3.12 -8.09
N LEU A 157 -0.90 2.79 -6.81
CA LEU A 157 -0.83 3.69 -5.66
C LEU A 157 0.40 3.33 -4.83
N HIS A 158 1.40 4.21 -4.81
CA HIS A 158 2.69 3.91 -4.18
C HIS A 158 2.63 3.88 -2.65
N GLY A 159 3.48 3.08 -2.01
CA GLY A 159 3.72 3.10 -0.57
C GLY A 159 4.53 4.31 -0.11
N GLY A 160 4.91 4.35 1.17
CA GLY A 160 5.64 5.48 1.76
C GLY A 160 4.97 6.14 2.97
N GLY A 161 4.07 5.42 3.65
CA GLY A 161 3.43 5.91 4.87
C GLY A 161 2.49 7.11 4.67
N TYR A 162 2.07 7.40 3.43
CA TYR A 162 1.34 8.61 3.02
C TYR A 162 2.10 9.95 3.13
N PHE A 163 3.36 9.94 3.56
CA PHE A 163 4.17 11.16 3.70
C PHE A 163 5.52 11.11 2.98
N LEU A 164 5.93 9.95 2.44
CA LEU A 164 7.18 9.75 1.70
C LEU A 164 6.90 9.24 0.29
N ALA A 165 7.99 9.01 -0.45
CA ALA A 165 8.02 8.40 -1.77
C ALA A 165 7.34 9.27 -2.86
N SER A 166 7.25 8.67 -4.04
CA SER A 166 6.63 9.22 -5.26
C SER A 166 6.49 8.11 -6.30
N ILE A 167 5.83 8.39 -7.42
CA ILE A 167 5.79 7.49 -8.59
C ILE A 167 7.18 6.98 -9.00
N ARG A 168 8.23 7.83 -8.89
CA ARG A 168 9.59 7.50 -9.31
C ARG A 168 10.23 6.43 -8.44
N THR A 169 9.99 6.47 -7.13
CA THR A 169 10.49 5.47 -6.17
C THR A 169 9.91 4.07 -6.41
N HIS A 170 8.75 3.99 -7.06
CA HIS A 170 8.03 2.73 -7.32
C HIS A 170 8.07 2.30 -8.79
N ARG A 171 8.77 3.03 -9.67
CA ARG A 171 8.97 2.68 -11.09
C ARG A 171 9.43 1.25 -11.29
N TRP A 172 10.38 0.79 -10.48
CA TRP A 172 10.89 -0.57 -10.64
C TRP A 172 9.78 -1.62 -10.41
N ALA A 173 8.79 -1.35 -9.53
CA ALA A 173 7.65 -2.23 -9.28
C ALA A 173 6.70 -2.25 -10.46
N THR A 174 6.29 -1.07 -10.95
CA THR A 174 5.40 -0.95 -12.10
C THR A 174 6.04 -1.50 -13.38
N TRP A 175 7.35 -1.32 -13.55
CA TRP A 175 8.12 -1.88 -14.66
C TRP A 175 8.30 -3.39 -14.56
N GLY A 176 8.64 -3.91 -13.36
CA GLY A 176 8.78 -5.34 -13.12
C GLY A 176 7.47 -6.07 -13.38
N MET A 177 6.37 -5.50 -12.91
CA MET A 177 5.02 -5.99 -13.20
C MET A 177 4.68 -5.91 -14.68
N ALA A 178 4.95 -4.78 -15.37
CA ALA A 178 4.73 -4.65 -16.81
C ALA A 178 5.52 -5.69 -17.64
N ASN A 179 6.78 -5.98 -17.26
CA ASN A 179 7.63 -6.95 -17.95
C ASN A 179 7.20 -8.41 -17.72
N LEU A 180 6.90 -8.79 -16.48
CA LEU A 180 6.42 -10.15 -16.16
C LEU A 180 5.05 -10.43 -16.74
N ALA A 181 4.27 -9.36 -16.89
CA ALA A 181 3.00 -9.41 -17.54
C ALA A 181 3.17 -9.84 -19.01
N ASP A 182 4.09 -9.24 -19.76
CA ASP A 182 4.33 -9.52 -21.18
C ASP A 182 4.86 -10.94 -21.45
N ALA A 183 5.73 -11.48 -20.58
CA ALA A 183 6.25 -12.86 -20.69
C ALA A 183 5.16 -13.96 -20.71
N LYS A 184 3.92 -13.63 -20.29
CA LYS A 184 2.74 -14.50 -20.38
C LYS A 184 1.47 -13.73 -20.84
N ALA A 185 1.61 -12.73 -21.72
CA ALA A 185 0.51 -11.98 -22.37
C ALA A 185 -0.46 -11.22 -21.44
N LEU A 186 -0.05 -10.82 -20.25
CA LEU A 186 -0.69 -9.71 -19.54
C LEU A 186 -0.06 -8.47 -20.14
N VAL A 187 -0.84 -7.74 -20.91
CA VAL A 187 -0.40 -6.44 -21.38
C VAL A 187 -1.35 -5.47 -20.72
N GLY A 188 -0.82 -4.65 -19.84
CA GLY A 188 -1.62 -3.61 -19.24
C GLY A 188 -0.84 -2.35 -18.98
N TYR A 189 -1.53 -1.23 -19.09
CA TYR A 189 -1.03 0.08 -18.74
C TYR A 189 -0.90 0.17 -17.23
N PHE A 190 0.28 0.49 -16.72
CA PHE A 190 0.42 0.94 -15.34
C PHE A 190 0.30 2.45 -15.30
N ALA A 191 -0.78 2.97 -14.73
CA ALA A 191 -0.98 4.38 -14.45
C ALA A 191 -0.69 4.62 -12.97
N ALA A 192 0.55 5.03 -12.65
CA ALA A 192 0.92 5.41 -11.29
C ALA A 192 0.61 6.90 -11.07
N ILE A 193 0.14 7.30 -9.88
CA ILE A 193 -0.12 8.71 -9.56
C ILE A 193 0.74 9.22 -8.40
N ASP A 194 1.14 10.49 -8.47
CA ASP A 194 1.88 11.19 -7.42
C ASP A 194 0.86 11.90 -6.51
N TYR A 195 0.15 11.11 -5.70
CA TYR A 195 -0.92 11.63 -4.85
C TYR A 195 -0.36 12.57 -3.77
N ARG A 196 -1.16 13.57 -3.36
CA ARG A 196 -0.76 14.54 -2.34
C ARG A 196 -0.43 13.86 -1.00
N LEU A 197 0.67 14.30 -0.40
CA LEU A 197 1.26 13.70 0.80
C LEU A 197 1.00 14.51 2.07
N ALA A 198 0.87 13.81 3.18
CA ALA A 198 0.85 14.40 4.51
C ALA A 198 2.26 14.89 4.93
N PRO A 199 2.40 15.79 5.92
CA PRO A 199 1.33 16.46 6.69
C PRO A 199 0.72 17.63 5.92
N ASP A 200 1.32 18.03 4.79
CA ASP A 200 0.88 19.19 4.05
C ASP A 200 -0.55 18.96 3.53
N SER A 201 -0.84 17.75 3.02
CA SER A 201 -2.18 17.32 2.59
C SER A 201 -2.58 16.01 3.29
N PRO A 202 -3.11 16.07 4.52
CA PRO A 202 -3.55 14.87 5.22
C PRO A 202 -4.83 14.28 4.60
N PHE A 203 -5.38 13.22 5.18
CA PHE A 203 -6.66 12.64 4.82
C PHE A 203 -7.73 13.75 4.81
N PRO A 204 -8.52 13.86 3.73
CA PRO A 204 -8.75 12.87 2.68
C PRO A 204 -7.98 13.07 1.36
N ALA A 205 -6.94 13.90 1.30
CA ALA A 205 -6.31 14.34 0.04
C ALA A 205 -5.83 13.20 -0.87
N ALA A 206 -5.11 12.22 -0.32
CA ALA A 206 -4.64 11.07 -1.10
C ALA A 206 -5.80 10.22 -1.66
N LEU A 207 -6.89 10.08 -0.90
CA LEU A 207 -8.09 9.35 -1.35
C LEU A 207 -8.83 10.12 -2.43
N GLN A 208 -8.91 11.44 -2.30
CA GLN A 208 -9.46 12.32 -3.34
C GLN A 208 -8.66 12.18 -4.64
N ASP A 209 -7.32 12.16 -4.56
CA ASP A 209 -6.45 12.03 -5.73
C ASP A 209 -6.57 10.64 -6.38
N ALA A 210 -6.62 9.57 -5.59
CA ALA A 210 -6.85 8.21 -6.10
C ALA A 210 -8.21 8.06 -6.79
N LEU A 211 -9.27 8.61 -6.20
CA LEU A 211 -10.61 8.60 -6.79
C LEU A 211 -10.69 9.50 -8.04
N ALA A 212 -10.00 10.65 -8.05
CA ALA A 212 -9.91 11.52 -9.22
C ALA A 212 -9.24 10.81 -10.39
N ALA A 213 -8.13 10.12 -10.15
CA ALA A 213 -7.45 9.30 -11.15
C ALA A 213 -8.34 8.17 -11.67
N TYR A 214 -9.07 7.49 -10.78
CA TYR A 214 -10.04 6.47 -11.17
C TYR A 214 -11.11 7.03 -12.11
N LEU A 215 -11.76 8.14 -11.74
CA LEU A 215 -12.78 8.79 -12.56
C LEU A 215 -12.24 9.28 -13.91
N TYR A 216 -10.99 9.76 -13.92
CA TYR A 216 -10.30 10.16 -15.15
C TYR A 216 -10.06 8.98 -16.09
N LEU A 217 -9.63 7.82 -15.57
CA LEU A 217 -9.43 6.62 -16.38
C LEU A 217 -10.74 6.12 -17.01
N LEU A 218 -11.86 6.22 -16.29
CA LEU A 218 -13.17 5.80 -16.81
C LEU A 218 -13.71 6.76 -17.87
N HIS A 219 -13.43 8.06 -17.72
CA HIS A 219 -14.04 9.11 -18.53
C HIS A 219 -13.02 10.18 -18.94
N PRO A 220 -11.91 9.84 -19.62
CA PRO A 220 -10.90 10.81 -19.97
C PRO A 220 -11.49 11.85 -20.94
N PRO A 221 -11.09 13.13 -20.84
CA PRO A 221 -11.57 14.15 -21.76
C PRO A 221 -10.97 13.93 -23.15
N ALA A 222 -11.70 14.27 -24.21
CA ALA A 222 -11.33 13.93 -25.59
C ALA A 222 -9.94 14.48 -25.99
N GLU A 223 -9.58 15.66 -25.49
CA GLU A 223 -8.31 16.34 -25.70
C GLU A 223 -7.10 15.65 -25.05
N SER A 224 -7.33 14.73 -24.10
CA SER A 224 -6.23 13.98 -23.48
C SER A 224 -5.61 12.92 -24.40
N GLY A 225 -6.31 12.56 -25.48
CA GLY A 225 -5.89 11.48 -26.39
C GLY A 225 -5.99 10.08 -25.78
N GLN A 226 -6.48 9.94 -24.55
CA GLN A 226 -6.65 8.66 -23.86
C GLN A 226 -8.04 8.08 -24.12
N ALA A 227 -8.12 6.77 -24.32
CA ALA A 227 -9.37 6.05 -24.43
C ALA A 227 -9.96 5.76 -23.04
N ALA A 228 -11.30 5.80 -22.95
CA ALA A 228 -12.00 5.39 -21.73
C ALA A 228 -11.71 3.92 -21.38
N VAL A 229 -11.34 3.68 -20.13
CA VAL A 229 -11.08 2.33 -19.61
C VAL A 229 -12.40 1.74 -19.10
N ASP A 230 -12.78 0.56 -19.59
CA ASP A 230 -13.87 -0.22 -19.00
C ASP A 230 -13.46 -0.63 -17.56
N PRO A 231 -14.26 -0.34 -16.52
CA PRO A 231 -13.98 -0.79 -15.14
C PRO A 231 -13.65 -2.28 -15.03
N LYS A 232 -14.25 -3.13 -15.88
CA LYS A 232 -13.99 -4.59 -15.92
C LYS A 232 -12.60 -4.96 -16.44
N ASN A 233 -11.86 -4.00 -16.99
CA ASN A 233 -10.48 -4.13 -17.41
C ASN A 233 -9.50 -3.36 -16.50
N LEU A 234 -10.00 -2.76 -15.41
CA LEU A 234 -9.22 -1.94 -14.50
C LEU A 234 -8.97 -2.66 -13.17
N VAL A 235 -7.71 -2.71 -12.74
CA VAL A 235 -7.30 -3.18 -11.40
C VAL A 235 -6.66 -2.02 -10.64
N ILE A 236 -6.97 -1.86 -9.36
CA ILE A 236 -6.25 -0.91 -8.50
C ILE A 236 -5.23 -1.69 -7.68
N MET A 237 -3.99 -1.23 -7.64
CA MET A 237 -2.90 -1.94 -6.98
C MET A 237 -2.05 -0.97 -6.17
N GLY A 238 -1.54 -1.41 -5.03
CA GLY A 238 -0.59 -0.62 -4.27
C GLY A 238 0.10 -1.42 -3.18
N ASP A 239 1.11 -0.80 -2.58
CA ASP A 239 1.91 -1.40 -1.52
C ASP A 239 1.89 -0.57 -0.24
N SER A 240 2.03 -1.19 0.94
CA SER A 240 2.12 -0.45 2.21
C SER A 240 0.94 0.53 2.37
N ALA A 241 1.22 1.81 2.61
CA ALA A 241 0.22 2.90 2.60
C ALA A 241 -0.58 3.00 1.28
N GLY A 242 0.04 2.79 0.12
CA GLY A 242 -0.64 2.73 -1.17
C GLY A 242 -1.54 1.50 -1.32
N GLY A 243 -1.19 0.40 -0.64
CA GLY A 243 -2.05 -0.76 -0.46
C GLY A 243 -3.28 -0.42 0.39
N GLY A 244 -3.09 0.30 1.51
CA GLY A 244 -4.18 0.87 2.30
C GLY A 244 -5.08 1.79 1.46
N LEU A 245 -4.48 2.70 0.69
CA LEU A 245 -5.18 3.61 -0.21
C LEU A 245 -5.97 2.86 -1.29
N THR A 246 -5.45 1.73 -1.78
CA THR A 246 -6.11 0.87 -2.75
C THR A 246 -7.42 0.33 -2.19
N PHE A 247 -7.40 -0.22 -0.97
CA PHE A 247 -8.62 -0.71 -0.32
C PHE A 247 -9.56 0.42 0.08
N ALA A 248 -9.05 1.55 0.58
CA ALA A 248 -9.87 2.73 0.88
C ALA A 248 -10.60 3.27 -0.38
N THR A 249 -9.90 3.32 -1.53
CA THR A 249 -10.46 3.73 -2.82
C THR A 249 -11.52 2.75 -3.30
N MET A 250 -11.29 1.44 -3.18
CA MET A 250 -12.29 0.41 -3.49
C MET A 250 -13.56 0.58 -2.64
N LEU A 251 -13.42 0.82 -1.34
CA LEU A 251 -14.56 1.06 -0.45
C LEU A 251 -15.31 2.34 -0.86
N ALA A 252 -14.60 3.42 -1.15
CA ALA A 252 -15.20 4.67 -1.61
C ALA A 252 -15.94 4.50 -2.95
N ILE A 253 -15.38 3.76 -3.91
CA ILE A 253 -16.03 3.43 -5.19
C ILE A 253 -17.35 2.71 -4.96
N ARG A 254 -17.33 1.64 -4.15
CA ARG A 254 -18.54 0.87 -3.80
C ARG A 254 -19.58 1.77 -3.15
N ASP A 255 -19.19 2.48 -2.10
CA ASP A 255 -20.14 3.22 -1.26
C ASP A 255 -20.74 4.44 -1.98
N ALA A 256 -20.00 4.99 -2.96
CA ALA A 256 -20.47 6.05 -3.85
C ALA A 256 -21.37 5.52 -4.99
N GLY A 257 -21.52 4.20 -5.14
CA GLY A 257 -22.27 3.59 -6.24
C GLY A 257 -21.61 3.76 -7.61
N LEU A 258 -20.29 3.95 -7.64
CA LEU A 258 -19.52 4.07 -8.87
C LEU A 258 -19.31 2.69 -9.52
N PRO A 259 -19.05 2.64 -10.83
CA PRO A 259 -18.69 1.38 -11.48
C PRO A 259 -17.49 0.75 -10.76
N ILE A 260 -17.60 -0.54 -10.42
CA ILE A 260 -16.60 -1.26 -9.62
C ILE A 260 -15.47 -1.77 -10.54
N PRO A 261 -14.18 -1.66 -10.16
CA PRO A 261 -13.08 -2.21 -10.93
C PRO A 261 -13.11 -3.74 -10.97
N ALA A 262 -12.35 -4.35 -11.87
CA ALA A 262 -12.20 -5.80 -11.97
C ALA A 262 -11.66 -6.45 -10.69
N GLY A 263 -10.73 -5.78 -10.01
CA GLY A 263 -10.17 -6.25 -8.75
C GLY A 263 -9.21 -5.25 -8.11
N VAL A 264 -8.72 -5.61 -6.93
CA VAL A 264 -7.67 -4.88 -6.22
C VAL A 264 -6.54 -5.79 -5.73
N ILE A 265 -5.32 -5.25 -5.66
CA ILE A 265 -4.14 -5.94 -5.13
C ILE A 265 -3.46 -5.06 -4.06
N GLY A 266 -3.23 -5.62 -2.88
CA GLY A 266 -2.44 -4.98 -1.83
C GLY A 266 -1.19 -5.79 -1.50
N TRP A 267 -0.01 -5.19 -1.66
CA TRP A 267 1.26 -5.74 -1.18
C TRP A 267 1.60 -5.17 0.20
N SER A 268 1.64 -6.01 1.21
CA SER A 268 1.82 -5.64 2.62
C SER A 268 0.97 -4.41 2.99
N PRO A 269 -0.35 -4.42 2.75
CA PRO A 269 -1.17 -3.22 2.83
C PRO A 269 -1.29 -2.74 4.28
N TRP A 270 -1.19 -1.44 4.48
CA TRP A 270 -1.44 -0.81 5.78
C TRP A 270 -2.93 -0.49 5.92
N LEU A 271 -3.64 -1.26 6.74
CA LEU A 271 -5.10 -1.30 6.85
C LEU A 271 -5.62 -0.83 8.23
N ASP A 272 -4.73 -0.70 9.20
CA ASP A 272 -4.95 -0.37 10.59
C ASP A 272 -3.99 0.74 11.05
N LEU A 273 -4.44 1.98 10.93
CA LEU A 273 -3.65 3.13 11.36
C LEU A 273 -3.66 3.34 12.89
N LEU A 274 -4.35 2.48 13.64
CA LEU A 274 -4.27 2.45 15.11
C LEU A 274 -3.10 1.60 15.62
N HIS A 275 -2.48 0.79 14.75
CA HIS A 275 -1.47 -0.21 15.14
C HIS A 275 -1.97 -1.12 16.28
N SER A 276 -3.21 -1.60 16.17
CA SER A 276 -3.88 -2.38 17.21
C SER A 276 -3.50 -3.87 17.20
N MET A 277 -2.71 -4.30 16.22
CA MET A 277 -2.42 -5.71 15.98
C MET A 277 -1.05 -6.15 16.55
N PRO A 278 -0.95 -7.38 17.10
CA PRO A 278 0.27 -7.85 17.78
C PRO A 278 1.53 -7.91 16.91
N SER A 279 1.40 -8.22 15.62
CA SER A 279 2.53 -8.29 14.70
C SER A 279 3.35 -7.00 14.67
N VAL A 280 2.72 -5.83 14.90
CA VAL A 280 3.42 -4.53 14.98
C VAL A 280 4.56 -4.56 16.00
N LEU A 281 4.43 -5.34 17.07
CA LEU A 281 5.43 -5.43 18.12
C LEU A 281 6.24 -6.72 18.06
N THR A 282 5.61 -7.85 17.72
CA THR A 282 6.31 -9.14 17.73
C THR A 282 7.25 -9.33 16.53
N ASN A 283 6.96 -8.67 15.40
CA ASN A 283 7.72 -8.84 14.15
C ASN A 283 8.79 -7.76 13.92
N ALA A 284 8.93 -6.79 14.84
CA ALA A 284 9.99 -5.77 14.79
C ALA A 284 11.41 -6.31 14.49
N PRO A 285 11.85 -7.46 15.07
CA PRO A 285 13.17 -8.01 14.77
C PRO A 285 13.35 -8.50 13.32
N SER A 286 12.28 -8.85 12.62
CA SER A 286 12.30 -9.38 11.25
C SER A 286 11.81 -8.42 10.17
N ASP A 287 11.62 -7.14 10.50
CA ASP A 287 11.13 -6.15 9.56
C ASP A 287 11.96 -4.85 9.57
N TYR A 288 11.98 -4.10 8.46
CA TYR A 288 12.65 -2.80 8.41
C TYR A 288 11.79 -1.65 8.93
N LEU A 289 10.47 -1.83 9.06
CA LEU A 289 9.61 -0.81 9.62
C LEU A 289 10.01 -0.49 11.07
N PRO A 290 9.89 0.79 11.50
CA PRO A 290 10.14 1.14 12.89
C PRO A 290 9.21 0.35 13.82
N ALA A 291 9.76 -0.20 14.91
CA ALA A 291 9.03 -1.08 15.85
C ALA A 291 7.80 -0.43 16.51
N GLU A 292 7.74 0.90 16.53
CA GLU A 292 6.60 1.66 17.06
C GLU A 292 5.81 2.39 15.95
N GLY A 293 6.05 2.02 14.68
CA GLY A 293 5.40 2.56 13.50
C GLY A 293 5.83 3.99 13.14
N PHE A 294 5.21 4.55 12.10
CA PHE A 294 5.46 5.92 11.61
C PHE A 294 4.65 6.96 12.39
N THR A 295 4.76 6.94 13.72
CA THR A 295 3.92 7.81 14.53
C THR A 295 4.45 9.24 14.62
N GLN A 296 3.57 10.24 14.57
CA GLN A 296 3.91 11.65 14.81
C GLN A 296 4.58 11.88 16.18
N GLY A 297 4.26 11.05 17.18
CA GLY A 297 4.76 11.16 18.56
C GLY A 297 6.20 10.70 18.80
N GLY A 298 6.92 10.24 17.76
CA GLY A 298 8.27 9.69 17.87
C GLY A 298 8.34 8.35 18.63
N GLN A 299 9.56 7.91 18.94
CA GLN A 299 9.81 6.67 19.68
C GLN A 299 9.20 6.73 21.10
N GLY A 300 8.43 5.71 21.47
CA GLY A 300 7.67 5.56 22.71
C GLY A 300 6.17 5.83 22.56
N SER A 301 5.69 6.23 21.39
CA SER A 301 4.29 6.62 21.13
C SER A 301 3.29 5.50 21.42
N LEU A 302 3.48 4.29 20.88
CA LEU A 302 2.61 3.13 21.15
C LEU A 302 2.63 2.72 22.62
N THR A 303 3.79 2.87 23.29
CA THR A 303 3.90 2.65 24.73
C THR A 303 3.10 3.69 25.52
N LYS A 304 3.09 4.96 25.09
CA LYS A 304 2.25 6.02 25.69
C LYS A 304 0.76 5.75 25.45
N VAL A 305 0.37 5.38 24.22
CA VAL A 305 -1.00 4.98 23.86
C VAL A 305 -1.45 3.82 24.75
N ALA A 306 -0.62 2.79 24.90
CA ALA A 306 -0.93 1.62 25.72
C ALA A 306 -1.07 1.98 27.21
N LYS A 307 -0.17 2.82 27.75
CA LYS A 307 -0.26 3.31 29.15
C LYS A 307 -1.52 4.14 29.38
N LEU A 308 -1.84 5.03 28.43
CA LEU A 308 -3.04 5.84 28.50
C LEU A 308 -4.29 4.96 28.48
N ALA A 309 -4.42 4.07 27.49
CA ALA A 309 -5.54 3.14 27.39
C ALA A 309 -5.72 2.29 28.66
N ALA A 310 -4.64 1.82 29.29
CA ALA A 310 -4.70 1.06 30.52
C ALA A 310 -5.18 1.87 31.74
N SER A 311 -5.05 3.18 31.71
CA SER A 311 -5.49 4.09 32.78
C SER A 311 -6.94 4.57 32.65
N MET A 312 -7.56 4.33 31.49
CA MET A 312 -8.89 4.84 31.17
C MET A 312 -10.01 4.00 31.80
N LYS A 313 -11.13 4.66 32.11
CA LYS A 313 -12.32 3.98 32.62
C LYS A 313 -13.05 3.26 31.48
N PRO A 314 -13.78 2.17 31.78
CA PRO A 314 -14.64 1.53 30.79
C PRO A 314 -15.62 2.54 30.17
N GLY A 315 -15.61 2.64 28.83
CA GLY A 315 -16.49 3.53 28.06
C GLY A 315 -15.84 4.84 27.58
N GLU A 316 -14.64 5.19 28.07
CA GLU A 316 -13.90 6.36 27.58
C GLU A 316 -13.22 6.07 26.22
N ASN A 317 -13.11 7.08 25.35
CA ASN A 317 -12.50 6.95 24.02
C ASN A 317 -11.07 7.47 24.01
N VAL A 318 -10.08 6.56 23.84
CA VAL A 318 -8.65 6.92 23.85
C VAL A 318 -8.32 7.90 22.73
N LEU A 319 -8.97 7.79 21.57
CA LEU A 319 -8.67 8.57 20.38
C LEU A 319 -9.08 10.04 20.50
N HIS A 320 -9.93 10.36 21.49
CA HIS A 320 -10.32 11.72 21.81
C HIS A 320 -9.73 12.22 23.13
N HIS A 321 -8.80 11.47 23.72
CA HIS A 321 -8.18 11.87 24.98
C HIS A 321 -7.22 13.04 24.74
N PRO A 322 -7.30 14.15 25.51
CA PRO A 322 -6.49 15.35 25.27
C PRO A 322 -4.98 15.11 25.38
N ASP A 323 -4.56 14.12 26.17
CA ASP A 323 -3.15 13.75 26.33
C ASP A 323 -2.62 12.79 25.26
N LEU A 324 -3.47 12.35 24.32
CA LEU A 324 -3.04 11.53 23.21
C LEU A 324 -2.61 12.42 22.04
N PRO A 325 -1.30 12.51 21.70
CA PRO A 325 -0.88 13.22 20.50
C PRO A 325 -1.42 12.52 19.26
N GLU A 326 -1.44 13.24 18.14
CA GLU A 326 -1.76 12.64 16.86
C GLU A 326 -0.86 11.44 16.61
N ILE A 327 -1.49 10.30 16.31
CA ILE A 327 -0.75 9.05 16.11
C ILE A 327 -0.11 9.12 14.73
N GLN A 328 -0.82 9.60 13.70
CA GLN A 328 -0.37 9.54 12.31
C GLN A 328 -0.15 10.93 11.71
N HIS A 329 0.78 11.04 10.75
CA HIS A 329 0.82 12.23 9.89
C HIS A 329 -0.37 12.27 8.93
N TYR A 330 -0.85 11.09 8.51
CA TYR A 330 -1.86 10.98 7.47
C TYR A 330 -3.22 11.48 7.90
N ALA A 331 -3.68 11.18 9.11
CA ALA A 331 -5.04 11.46 9.52
C ALA A 331 -5.08 11.78 11.02
N THR A 332 -6.07 12.58 11.42
CA THR A 332 -6.30 12.87 12.84
C THR A 332 -6.80 11.61 13.55
N ASN A 333 -6.55 11.52 14.85
CA ASN A 333 -7.04 10.46 15.72
C ASN A 333 -8.57 10.32 15.64
N ALA A 334 -9.27 11.44 15.42
CA ALA A 334 -10.73 11.50 15.33
C ALA A 334 -11.33 10.72 14.14
N VAL A 335 -10.52 10.40 13.13
CA VAL A 335 -10.97 9.65 11.93
C VAL A 335 -10.22 8.34 11.71
N LEU A 336 -9.36 7.91 12.65
CA LEU A 336 -8.67 6.61 12.52
C LEU A 336 -9.62 5.41 12.49
N GLY A 337 -10.82 5.55 13.07
CA GLY A 337 -11.88 4.55 12.99
C GLY A 337 -12.72 4.59 11.71
N CYS A 338 -12.42 5.51 10.78
CA CYS A 338 -13.10 5.58 9.49
C CYS A 338 -12.62 4.43 8.58
N PRO A 339 -13.51 3.69 7.90
CA PRO A 339 -13.12 2.65 6.94
C PRO A 339 -12.28 3.17 5.76
N TYR A 340 -12.36 4.46 5.45
CA TYR A 340 -11.54 5.09 4.39
C TYR A 340 -10.15 5.51 4.87
N VAL A 341 -9.88 5.40 6.18
CA VAL A 341 -8.58 5.64 6.82
C VAL A 341 -7.95 4.32 7.25
N SER A 342 -8.71 3.48 7.97
CA SER A 342 -8.32 2.14 8.40
C SER A 342 -9.28 1.09 7.83
N PRO A 343 -9.07 0.61 6.58
CA PRO A 343 -9.97 -0.35 5.95
C PRO A 343 -10.25 -1.63 6.75
N VAL A 344 -9.38 -2.02 7.68
CA VAL A 344 -9.59 -3.19 8.56
C VAL A 344 -10.90 -3.12 9.36
N VAL A 345 -11.42 -1.92 9.62
CA VAL A 345 -12.60 -1.70 10.46
C VAL A 345 -13.92 -1.88 9.70
N VAL A 346 -13.87 -2.04 8.37
CA VAL A 346 -15.09 -2.15 7.55
C VAL A 346 -16.00 -3.31 8.00
N ASN A 347 -17.30 -3.04 8.02
CA ASN A 347 -18.31 -3.99 8.51
C ASN A 347 -18.66 -5.08 7.49
N SER A 348 -18.61 -4.77 6.20
CA SER A 348 -18.92 -5.69 5.12
C SER A 348 -18.09 -5.37 3.89
N LEU A 349 -17.64 -6.39 3.18
CA LEU A 349 -17.05 -6.28 1.84
C LEU A 349 -18.04 -6.65 0.73
N GLU A 350 -19.32 -6.86 1.07
CA GLU A 350 -20.36 -7.12 0.07
C GLU A 350 -20.39 -6.03 -1.00
N GLY A 351 -20.52 -6.43 -2.27
CA GLY A 351 -20.61 -5.51 -3.40
C GLY A 351 -19.29 -4.83 -3.77
N THR A 352 -18.16 -5.33 -3.28
CA THR A 352 -16.83 -4.90 -3.75
C THR A 352 -16.35 -5.77 -4.92
N CYS A 353 -15.13 -5.55 -5.39
CA CYS A 353 -14.48 -6.38 -6.41
C CYS A 353 -13.66 -7.52 -5.78
N SER A 354 -13.13 -8.40 -6.63
CA SER A 354 -12.17 -9.41 -6.20
C SER A 354 -10.88 -8.77 -5.65
N MET A 355 -10.25 -9.43 -4.69
CA MET A 355 -9.11 -8.91 -3.94
C MET A 355 -7.98 -9.94 -3.83
N LEU A 356 -6.75 -9.47 -3.97
CA LEU A 356 -5.55 -10.20 -3.58
C LEU A 356 -4.80 -9.41 -2.51
N VAL A 357 -4.62 -10.03 -1.35
CA VAL A 357 -3.82 -9.52 -0.24
C VAL A 357 -2.56 -10.36 -0.16
N ILE A 358 -1.39 -9.72 -0.23
CA ILE A 358 -0.09 -10.37 -0.05
C ILE A 358 0.57 -9.75 1.19
N ALA A 359 1.09 -10.57 2.09
CA ALA A 359 1.86 -10.11 3.24
C ALA A 359 3.04 -11.07 3.51
N GLY A 360 4.11 -10.57 4.12
CA GLY A 360 5.16 -11.39 4.69
C GLY A 360 4.82 -11.85 6.12
N ASP A 361 5.29 -13.04 6.52
CA ASP A 361 5.13 -13.52 7.89
C ASP A 361 6.00 -12.74 8.89
N GLY A 362 7.11 -12.19 8.41
CA GLY A 362 8.09 -11.45 9.20
C GLY A 362 7.79 -9.96 9.33
N GLU A 363 6.69 -9.46 8.74
CA GLU A 363 6.39 -8.02 8.70
C GLU A 363 5.46 -7.56 9.82
N LEU A 364 5.56 -6.29 10.22
CA LEU A 364 4.72 -5.68 11.26
C LEU A 364 3.24 -5.66 10.88
N LEU A 365 2.95 -5.49 9.60
CA LEU A 365 1.60 -5.34 9.05
C LEU A 365 0.90 -6.68 8.73
N ARG A 366 1.50 -7.81 9.13
CA ARG A 366 0.98 -9.15 8.82
C ARG A 366 -0.44 -9.37 9.33
N ASP A 367 -0.68 -9.10 10.61
CA ASP A 367 -1.92 -9.51 11.27
C ASP A 367 -3.14 -8.73 10.73
N GLU A 368 -2.96 -7.45 10.38
CA GLU A 368 -4.05 -6.65 9.79
C GLU A 368 -4.45 -7.16 8.39
N ALA A 369 -3.48 -7.61 7.57
CA ALA A 369 -3.75 -8.24 6.28
C ALA A 369 -4.54 -9.56 6.45
N ILE A 370 -4.15 -10.38 7.42
CA ILE A 370 -4.86 -11.63 7.76
C ILE A 370 -6.29 -11.33 8.24
N VAL A 371 -6.45 -10.41 9.19
CA VAL A 371 -7.74 -10.06 9.79
C VAL A 371 -8.70 -9.48 8.75
N PHE A 372 -8.23 -8.53 7.94
CA PHE A 372 -9.03 -7.93 6.87
C PHE A 372 -9.53 -8.99 5.89
N ALA A 373 -8.65 -9.85 5.40
CA ALA A 373 -9.01 -10.86 4.41
C ALA A 373 -10.04 -11.87 4.95
N ILE A 374 -9.85 -12.32 6.19
CA ILE A 374 -10.72 -13.32 6.81
C ILE A 374 -12.09 -12.73 7.17
N ARG A 375 -12.12 -11.53 7.77
CA ARG A 375 -13.39 -10.83 8.05
C ARG A 375 -14.15 -10.56 6.75
N GLY A 376 -13.42 -10.16 5.72
CA GLY A 376 -13.95 -9.95 4.37
C GLY A 376 -14.62 -11.19 3.78
N ALA A 377 -13.99 -12.35 3.90
CA ALA A 377 -14.53 -13.60 3.37
C ALA A 377 -15.64 -14.23 4.24
N ALA A 378 -15.64 -13.98 5.55
CA ALA A 378 -16.62 -14.54 6.49
C ALA A 378 -17.98 -13.83 6.47
N ALA A 379 -18.05 -12.62 5.91
CA ALA A 379 -19.31 -11.88 5.80
C ALA A 379 -20.34 -12.63 4.94
N LYS A 380 -21.61 -12.63 5.38
CA LYS A 380 -22.71 -13.22 4.58
C LYS A 380 -22.81 -12.48 3.26
N LYS A 381 -22.75 -13.23 2.16
CA LYS A 381 -22.92 -12.72 0.80
C LYS A 381 -24.36 -12.86 0.36
N LYS A 382 -24.89 -11.84 -0.29
CA LYS A 382 -26.19 -11.96 -0.98
C LYS A 382 -26.03 -12.82 -2.24
N GLU A 383 -27.14 -13.38 -2.68
CA GLU A 383 -27.19 -14.09 -3.96
C GLU A 383 -26.75 -13.16 -5.09
N GLY A 384 -25.77 -13.59 -5.90
CA GLY A 384 -25.16 -12.78 -6.96
C GLY A 384 -23.95 -11.93 -6.56
N ASP A 385 -23.53 -11.95 -5.28
CA ASP A 385 -22.26 -11.32 -4.87
C ASP A 385 -21.06 -12.21 -5.22
N HIS A 386 -20.21 -11.71 -6.12
CA HIS A 386 -19.03 -12.38 -6.63
C HIS A 386 -17.72 -11.93 -5.95
N THR A 387 -17.79 -11.15 -4.86
CA THR A 387 -16.62 -10.68 -4.12
C THR A 387 -15.72 -11.86 -3.76
N GLU A 388 -14.48 -11.89 -4.26
CA GLU A 388 -13.50 -12.93 -3.93
C GLU A 388 -12.37 -12.32 -3.11
N VAL A 389 -11.94 -12.99 -2.04
CA VAL A 389 -10.77 -12.58 -1.27
C VAL A 389 -9.74 -13.70 -1.30
N GLN A 390 -8.55 -13.42 -1.83
CA GLN A 390 -7.38 -14.27 -1.77
C GLN A 390 -6.33 -13.63 -0.85
N LEU A 391 -5.72 -14.44 0.03
CA LEU A 391 -4.66 -14.02 0.94
C LEU A 391 -3.45 -14.95 0.76
N LEU A 392 -2.28 -14.38 0.56
CA LEU A 392 -1.00 -15.07 0.52
C LEU A 392 -0.07 -14.52 1.60
N VAL A 393 0.33 -15.35 2.55
CA VAL A 393 1.29 -15.01 3.61
C VAL A 393 2.61 -15.72 3.35
N TYR A 394 3.67 -14.97 3.02
CA TYR A 394 4.96 -15.53 2.63
C TYR A 394 5.87 -15.73 3.84
N ASP A 395 6.37 -16.94 4.04
CA ASP A 395 7.21 -17.28 5.17
C ASP A 395 8.48 -16.42 5.23
N ASP A 396 8.83 -15.98 6.44
CA ASP A 396 10.00 -15.18 6.77
C ASP A 396 10.14 -13.83 6.05
N MET A 397 9.22 -13.47 5.16
CA MET A 397 9.37 -12.26 4.35
C MET A 397 9.10 -10.99 5.17
N PRO A 398 9.92 -9.93 4.98
CA PRO A 398 9.72 -8.62 5.60
C PRO A 398 8.65 -7.80 4.87
N HIS A 399 8.38 -6.58 5.37
CA HIS A 399 7.45 -5.64 4.75
C HIS A 399 7.80 -5.38 3.29
N VAL A 400 6.78 -5.29 2.45
CA VAL A 400 6.88 -5.08 0.99
C VAL A 400 7.98 -5.91 0.32
N PHE A 401 8.14 -7.17 0.73
CA PHE A 401 9.12 -8.05 0.11
C PHE A 401 8.99 -8.24 -1.41
N PRO A 402 7.83 -8.03 -2.09
CA PRO A 402 7.78 -8.02 -3.55
C PRO A 402 8.78 -7.02 -4.16
N MET A 403 9.25 -6.04 -3.39
CA MET A 403 10.27 -5.09 -3.82
C MET A 403 11.70 -5.63 -3.90
N PHE A 404 11.95 -6.85 -3.44
CA PHE A 404 13.28 -7.46 -3.42
C PHE A 404 13.39 -8.53 -4.52
N ASP A 405 13.53 -8.11 -5.77
CA ASP A 405 13.55 -8.95 -6.99
C ASP A 405 14.54 -10.14 -6.97
N PHE A 406 15.56 -10.05 -6.12
CA PHE A 406 16.55 -11.09 -5.87
C PHE A 406 16.03 -12.25 -5.01
N LEU A 407 14.84 -12.12 -4.40
CA LEU A 407 14.18 -13.17 -3.65
C LEU A 407 13.27 -14.01 -4.55
N VAL A 408 13.24 -15.32 -4.32
CA VAL A 408 12.30 -16.24 -5.01
C VAL A 408 10.86 -15.88 -4.66
N SER A 409 10.59 -15.65 -3.37
CA SER A 409 9.29 -15.18 -2.88
C SER A 409 8.80 -13.92 -3.59
N ALA A 410 9.68 -12.93 -3.82
CA ALA A 410 9.30 -11.70 -4.51
C ALA A 410 8.83 -11.99 -5.94
N ARG A 411 9.60 -12.76 -6.72
CA ARG A 411 9.19 -13.14 -8.09
C ARG A 411 7.90 -13.93 -8.10
N HIS A 412 7.70 -14.83 -7.13
CA HIS A 412 6.46 -15.58 -6.98
C HIS A 412 5.26 -14.64 -6.67
N ALA A 413 5.44 -13.65 -5.78
CA ALA A 413 4.40 -12.67 -5.46
C ALA A 413 4.02 -11.78 -6.66
N LEU A 414 5.00 -11.36 -7.47
CA LEU A 414 4.73 -10.65 -8.72
C LEU A 414 3.97 -11.53 -9.72
N GLN A 415 4.34 -12.81 -9.83
CA GLN A 415 3.65 -13.78 -10.69
C GLN A 415 2.19 -14.00 -10.26
N GLU A 416 1.93 -14.19 -8.96
CA GLU A 416 0.57 -14.32 -8.41
C GLU A 416 -0.26 -13.06 -8.64
N SER A 417 0.35 -11.88 -8.52
CA SER A 417 -0.31 -10.59 -8.82
C SER A 417 -0.68 -10.49 -10.30
N ALA A 418 0.21 -10.91 -11.20
CA ALA A 418 -0.08 -10.96 -12.63
C ALA A 418 -1.19 -11.98 -12.95
N ASP A 419 -1.14 -13.17 -12.36
CA ASP A 419 -2.17 -14.20 -12.58
C ASP A 419 -3.55 -13.78 -12.05
N PHE A 420 -3.58 -13.08 -10.92
CA PHE A 420 -4.78 -12.46 -10.40
C PHE A 420 -5.36 -11.44 -11.39
N ILE A 421 -4.54 -10.49 -11.89
CA ILE A 421 -4.98 -9.52 -12.90
C ILE A 421 -5.54 -10.26 -14.12
N ARG A 422 -4.84 -11.30 -14.63
CA ARG A 422 -5.32 -12.10 -15.77
C ARG A 422 -6.70 -12.68 -15.51
N ARG A 423 -6.91 -13.25 -14.33
CA ARG A 423 -8.15 -13.91 -13.92
C ARG A 423 -9.33 -12.95 -13.81
N VAL A 424 -9.12 -11.76 -13.24
CA VAL A 424 -10.21 -10.80 -13.00
C VAL A 424 -10.52 -9.91 -14.21
N THR A 425 -9.62 -9.85 -15.20
CA THR A 425 -9.80 -9.11 -16.46
C THR A 425 -9.80 -10.04 -17.69
N PRO A 426 -10.81 -10.91 -17.87
CA PRO A 426 -10.82 -11.85 -18.99
C PRO A 426 -10.95 -11.13 -20.35
N SER A 427 -10.18 -11.55 -21.35
CA SER A 427 -10.35 -11.08 -22.73
C SER A 427 -11.62 -11.68 -23.35
N GLN A 428 -12.26 -10.96 -24.27
CA GLN A 428 -13.47 -11.44 -24.98
C GLN A 428 -13.26 -12.77 -25.73
N GLU A 429 -12.02 -13.13 -26.05
CA GLU A 429 -11.66 -14.35 -26.77
C GLU A 429 -11.48 -15.57 -25.85
N SER A 430 -11.25 -15.37 -24.54
CA SER A 430 -11.09 -16.49 -23.60
C SER A 430 -12.45 -16.83 -22.96
N LYS A 431 -13.21 -17.70 -23.65
CA LYS A 431 -14.27 -18.49 -23.02
C LYS A 431 -13.63 -19.55 -22.11
N ALA A 432 -12.83 -19.14 -21.12
CA ALA A 432 -12.34 -20.04 -20.09
C ALA A 432 -13.29 -19.97 -18.90
N SER A 433 -13.72 -21.15 -18.42
CA SER A 433 -14.53 -21.27 -17.20
C SER A 433 -13.84 -20.54 -16.05
N PRO A 434 -14.58 -19.84 -15.17
CA PRO A 434 -14.00 -19.22 -13.99
C PRO A 434 -13.38 -20.33 -13.14
N MET A 435 -12.05 -20.41 -13.15
CA MET A 435 -11.32 -21.33 -12.29
C MET A 435 -11.37 -20.76 -10.87
N THR A 436 -12.52 -20.93 -10.21
CA THR A 436 -12.66 -20.62 -8.79
C THR A 436 -11.83 -21.64 -8.02
N ARG A 437 -10.67 -21.21 -7.50
CA ARG A 437 -9.97 -21.99 -6.47
C ARG A 437 -10.96 -22.28 -5.35
N ALA A 438 -10.95 -23.50 -4.81
CA ALA A 438 -11.89 -23.86 -3.75
C ALA A 438 -11.71 -22.92 -2.54
N THR A 439 -12.74 -22.73 -1.72
CA THR A 439 -12.71 -21.82 -0.55
C THR A 439 -11.56 -22.11 0.42
N SER A 440 -11.14 -23.37 0.51
CA SER A 440 -9.98 -23.83 1.29
C SER A 440 -8.62 -23.49 0.69
N GLU A 441 -8.54 -23.10 -0.58
CA GLU A 441 -7.30 -22.79 -1.32
C GLU A 441 -7.04 -21.28 -1.47
N ARG A 442 -7.85 -20.43 -0.83
CA ARG A 442 -7.77 -18.97 -0.99
C ARG A 442 -6.90 -18.28 0.05
N PHE A 443 -6.71 -18.88 1.22
CA PHE A 443 -5.86 -18.36 2.29
C PHE A 443 -4.68 -19.30 2.46
N LEU A 444 -3.52 -18.87 1.95
CA LEU A 444 -2.36 -19.71 1.81
C LEU A 444 -1.16 -19.10 2.51
N ARG A 445 -0.36 -19.98 3.11
CA ARG A 445 1.06 -19.75 3.34
C ARG A 445 1.83 -20.05 2.07
N VAL A 446 2.90 -19.32 1.84
CA VAL A 446 3.84 -19.56 0.73
C VAL A 446 5.24 -19.68 1.31
N SER A 447 5.92 -20.81 1.07
CA SER A 447 7.29 -21.00 1.51
C SER A 447 8.25 -20.03 0.80
N THR A 448 9.51 -19.99 1.26
CA THR A 448 10.56 -19.19 0.63
C THR A 448 10.91 -19.64 -0.80
N GLU A 449 10.46 -20.82 -1.19
CA GLU A 449 10.63 -21.44 -2.50
C GLU A 449 9.37 -21.34 -3.37
N GLY A 450 8.26 -20.80 -2.84
CA GLY A 450 6.98 -20.67 -3.55
C GLY A 450 6.00 -21.82 -3.33
N GLU A 451 6.28 -22.76 -2.44
CA GLU A 451 5.36 -23.86 -2.15
C GLU A 451 4.19 -23.38 -1.31
N THR A 452 2.96 -23.66 -1.75
CA THR A 452 1.75 -23.21 -1.07
C THR A 452 1.18 -24.25 -0.13
N ARG A 453 0.75 -23.84 1.07
CA ARG A 453 0.00 -24.66 2.02
C ARG A 453 -1.15 -23.86 2.64
N PRO A 454 -2.22 -24.49 3.17
CA PRO A 454 -3.29 -23.77 3.84
C PRO A 454 -2.78 -22.91 5.00
N LEU A 455 -3.35 -21.71 5.17
CA LEU A 455 -3.08 -20.86 6.33
C LEU A 455 -3.58 -21.54 7.61
N GLU A 456 -2.74 -21.54 8.66
CA GLU A 456 -3.05 -22.22 9.91
C GLU A 456 -4.22 -21.54 10.64
N LYS A 457 -5.10 -22.32 11.31
CA LYS A 457 -6.23 -21.74 12.08
C LYS A 457 -5.73 -20.84 13.20
N GLU A 458 -4.53 -21.07 13.73
CA GLU A 458 -3.91 -20.31 14.81
C GLU A 458 -3.40 -18.94 14.35
N ALA A 459 -3.01 -18.80 13.07
CA ALA A 459 -2.75 -17.49 12.47
C ALA A 459 -4.03 -16.61 12.47
N VAL A 460 -5.19 -17.27 12.53
CA VAL A 460 -6.54 -16.68 12.56
C VAL A 460 -7.10 -16.57 13.98
N GLN A 461 -6.58 -17.33 14.95
CA GLN A 461 -7.12 -17.41 16.30
C GLN A 461 -6.34 -16.55 17.30
N GLY A 462 -7.06 -16.02 18.29
CA GLY A 462 -6.48 -15.25 19.39
C GLY A 462 -6.14 -13.79 19.08
N TRP A 463 -6.21 -13.31 17.83
CA TRP A 463 -6.07 -11.86 17.59
C TRP A 463 -7.15 -11.08 18.35
N GLN A 464 -8.38 -11.60 18.42
CA GLN A 464 -9.47 -11.05 19.25
C GLN A 464 -9.12 -10.93 20.74
N GLU A 465 -8.33 -11.87 21.27
CA GLU A 465 -7.86 -11.85 22.66
C GLU A 465 -6.58 -10.99 22.82
N ARG A 466 -5.80 -10.84 21.75
CA ARG A 466 -4.58 -10.02 21.69
C ARG A 466 -4.85 -8.54 21.35
N LEU A 467 -6.00 -8.23 20.74
CA LEU A 467 -6.60 -6.90 20.55
C LEU A 467 -6.81 -6.14 21.87
N GLY A 468 -6.54 -6.79 23.00
CA GLY A 468 -6.61 -6.22 24.33
C GLY A 468 -5.28 -5.77 24.94
N LYS A 469 -4.14 -6.13 24.34
CA LYS A 469 -2.86 -6.10 25.08
C LYS A 469 -1.89 -5.00 24.69
N LEU A 470 -1.95 -4.48 23.46
CA LEU A 470 -1.09 -3.40 22.98
C LEU A 470 -1.88 -2.51 22.02
N GLY A 471 -1.93 -1.20 22.29
CA GLY A 471 -2.63 -0.20 21.49
C GLY A 471 -4.15 -0.17 21.65
N GLY A 472 -4.66 0.33 22.80
CA GLY A 472 -6.07 0.75 22.93
C GLY A 472 -7.08 -0.27 23.46
N GLY A 473 -6.83 -1.57 23.32
CA GLY A 473 -7.66 -2.60 23.94
C GLY A 473 -9.07 -2.79 23.33
N PRO A 474 -9.93 -3.63 23.92
CA PRO A 474 -11.26 -3.94 23.40
C PRO A 474 -12.21 -2.73 23.46
N GLN A 475 -11.88 -1.71 24.24
CA GLN A 475 -12.65 -0.47 24.39
C GLN A 475 -12.50 0.45 23.18
N VAL A 476 -11.31 0.52 22.58
CA VAL A 476 -11.07 1.24 21.32
C VAL A 476 -11.78 0.55 20.17
N LEU A 477 -11.80 -0.79 20.16
CA LEU A 477 -12.54 -1.55 19.15
C LEU A 477 -14.05 -1.62 19.40
N ALA A 478 -14.51 -1.50 20.64
CA ALA A 478 -15.94 -1.37 20.95
C ALA A 478 -16.52 -0.03 20.44
N GLN A 479 -15.67 0.97 20.22
CA GLN A 479 -16.01 2.25 19.59
C GLN A 479 -15.89 2.21 18.06
N LEU A 480 -15.42 1.09 17.50
CA LEU A 480 -15.35 0.83 16.05
C LEU A 480 -16.55 0.01 15.53
N LYS A 481 -17.55 -0.23 16.39
CA LYS A 481 -18.89 -0.70 16.00
C LYS A 481 -19.85 0.47 16.00
#